data_AF-A0A944C7A5-F1
#
_entry.id   AF-A0A944C7A5-F1
#
_cell.length_a   1.000
_cell.length_b   1.000
_cell.length_c   1.000
_cell.angle_alpha   90.00
_cell.angle_beta   90.00
_cell.angle_gamma   90.00
#
_symmetry.space_group_name_H-M   'P 1'
#
loop_
_entity.id
_entity.type
_entity.pdbx_description
1 polymer ?
#
loop_
_entity_poly.entity_id
_entity_poly.type
_entity_poly.pdbx_seq_one_letter_code
_entity_poly.pdbx_strand_id
1 'polypeptide(L)'
;KAGVGEYITVEKRDIADFTYPDGCTCVICNPPYGERLLDEEQARELYKIMGERMLPQDDSRLFVITPDSEFEELFGKKADKNRKLYNGMLMCRLYSYLSKNNNAK
;
A
#
# COMPACT_ATOMS: atom_id res chain seq x y z
N LYS A 1 26.02 2.91 -6.20
CA LYS A 1 25.32 2.70 -4.90
C LYS A 1 24.88 4.06 -4.37
N ALA A 2 23.73 4.15 -3.71
CA ALA A 2 23.16 5.42 -3.25
C ALA A 2 23.68 5.93 -1.89
N GLY A 3 24.49 5.15 -1.15
CA GLY A 3 25.15 5.62 0.09
C GLY A 3 24.29 5.63 1.35
N VAL A 4 23.11 5.00 1.33
CA VAL A 4 22.11 5.06 2.42
C VAL A 4 21.92 3.73 3.18
N GLY A 5 22.84 2.78 3.03
CA GLY A 5 22.67 1.40 3.51
C GLY A 5 22.51 1.28 5.02
N GLU A 6 23.13 2.14 5.81
CA GLU A 6 23.05 2.11 7.28
C GLU A 6 21.67 2.52 7.82
N TYR A 7 20.83 3.14 6.99
CA TYR A 7 19.48 3.57 7.35
C TYR A 7 18.39 2.62 6.83
N ILE A 8 18.75 1.56 6.10
CA ILE A 8 17.80 0.69 5.40
C ILE A 8 18.05 -0.77 5.77
N THR A 9 17.03 -1.40 6.33
CA THR A 9 16.94 -2.85 6.43
C THR A 9 16.22 -3.39 5.20
N VAL A 10 16.82 -4.38 4.53
CA VAL A 10 16.21 -5.06 3.38
C VAL A 10 16.01 -6.52 3.72
N GLU A 11 14.80 -7.01 3.55
CA GLU A 11 14.43 -8.40 3.75
C GLU A 11 13.62 -8.94 2.57
N LYS A 12 13.70 -10.25 2.34
CA LYS A 12 12.80 -10.97 1.44
C LYS A 12 11.69 -11.58 2.29
N ARG A 13 10.45 -11.16 2.06
CA ARG A 13 9.27 -11.61 2.80
C ARG A 13 8.04 -11.62 1.89
N ASP A 14 7.08 -12.49 2.18
CA ASP A 14 5.78 -12.50 1.52
C ASP A 14 4.86 -11.43 2.14
N ILE A 15 4.04 -10.76 1.33
CA ILE A 15 3.10 -9.76 1.85
C ILE A 15 2.01 -10.39 2.74
N ALA A 16 1.72 -11.67 2.53
CA ALA A 16 0.82 -12.43 3.39
C ALA A 16 1.33 -12.53 4.83
N ASP A 17 2.63 -12.36 5.05
CA ASP A 17 3.25 -12.38 6.38
C ASP A 17 3.49 -10.97 6.95
N PHE A 18 2.98 -9.93 6.28
CA PHE A 18 3.18 -8.56 6.73
C PHE A 18 2.50 -8.30 8.09
N THR A 19 3.27 -7.71 8.99
CA THR A 19 2.81 -7.19 10.27
C THR A 19 3.37 -5.79 10.47
N TYR A 20 2.58 -4.89 11.04
CA TYR A 20 3.08 -3.58 11.40
C TYR A 20 4.16 -3.68 12.47
N PRO A 21 5.30 -2.97 12.31
CA PRO A 21 6.24 -2.76 13.40
C PRO A 21 5.57 -2.01 14.55
N ASP A 22 6.09 -2.21 15.77
CA ASP A 22 5.62 -1.52 16.96
C ASP A 22 5.73 0.01 16.81
N GLY A 23 4.70 0.72 17.29
CA GLY A 23 4.64 2.18 17.29
C GLY A 23 4.03 2.80 16.03
N CYS A 24 4.10 4.12 15.94
CA CYS A 24 3.50 4.87 14.82
C CYS A 24 4.31 4.66 13.54
N THR A 25 3.83 3.77 12.67
CA THR A 25 4.51 3.41 11.43
C THR A 25 3.82 4.01 10.21
N CYS A 26 4.60 4.45 9.23
CA CYS A 26 4.12 4.86 7.92
C CYS A 26 4.56 3.81 6.88
N VAL A 27 3.60 3.15 6.25
CA VAL A 27 3.84 2.18 5.18
C VAL A 27 3.54 2.85 3.85
N ILE A 28 4.47 2.75 2.92
CA ILE A 28 4.32 3.25 1.55
C ILE A 28 4.58 2.09 0.60
N CYS A 29 3.63 1.80 -0.28
CA CYS A 29 3.70 0.67 -1.20
C CYS A 29 3.42 1.13 -2.63
N ASN A 30 4.27 0.66 -3.55
CA ASN A 30 4.05 0.77 -4.98
C ASN A 30 3.92 -0.66 -5.57
N PRO A 31 2.74 -1.30 -5.45
CA PRO A 31 2.56 -2.68 -5.86
C PRO A 31 2.68 -2.83 -7.39
N PRO A 32 2.94 -4.04 -7.90
CA PRO A 32 2.96 -4.30 -9.34
C PRO A 32 1.62 -3.95 -9.99
N TYR A 33 1.65 -3.33 -11.18
CA TYR A 33 0.47 -2.74 -11.82
C TYR A 33 -0.27 -3.66 -12.81
N GLY A 34 0.13 -4.93 -12.94
CA GLY A 34 -0.53 -5.86 -13.85
C GLY A 34 -0.50 -5.42 -15.32
N GLU A 35 0.63 -4.90 -15.82
CA GLU A 35 0.75 -4.37 -17.19
C GLU A 35 0.53 -5.42 -18.29
N ARG A 36 0.51 -6.70 -17.95
CA ARG A 36 0.18 -7.84 -18.85
C ARG A 36 -0.98 -8.62 -18.25
N LEU A 37 -1.82 -9.23 -19.09
CA LEU A 37 -3.02 -9.99 -18.67
C LEU A 37 -2.78 -11.00 -17.54
N LEU A 38 -1.72 -11.82 -17.63
CA LEU A 38 -1.41 -12.80 -16.59
C LEU A 38 -0.92 -12.13 -15.28
N ASP A 39 -0.30 -10.97 -15.40
CA ASP A 39 0.19 -10.18 -14.28
C ASP A 39 -0.96 -9.38 -13.64
N GLU A 40 -2.02 -9.08 -14.39
CA GLU A 40 -3.23 -8.41 -13.89
C GLU A 40 -3.96 -9.31 -12.89
N GLU A 41 -4.26 -10.56 -13.23
CA GLU A 41 -4.92 -11.50 -12.31
C GLU A 41 -4.10 -11.68 -11.02
N GLN A 42 -2.77 -11.80 -11.15
CA GLN A 42 -1.88 -11.91 -10.00
C GLN A 42 -1.83 -10.63 -9.16
N ALA A 43 -1.81 -9.45 -9.80
CA ALA A 43 -1.86 -8.17 -9.09
C ALA A 43 -3.19 -7.99 -8.34
N ARG A 44 -4.31 -8.39 -8.95
CA ARG A 44 -5.63 -8.32 -8.31
C ARG A 44 -5.72 -9.24 -7.10
N GLU A 45 -5.17 -10.44 -7.18
CA GLU A 45 -5.10 -11.35 -6.03
C GLU A 45 -4.19 -10.78 -4.93
N LEU A 46 -3.05 -10.20 -5.31
CA LEU A 46 -2.16 -9.52 -4.38
C LEU A 46 -2.87 -8.37 -3.64
N TYR A 47 -3.70 -7.58 -4.33
CA TYR A 47 -4.45 -6.49 -3.70
C TYR A 47 -5.42 -6.98 -2.62
N LYS A 48 -6.03 -8.15 -2.79
CA LYS A 48 -6.89 -8.75 -1.75
C LYS A 48 -6.06 -9.11 -0.52
N ILE A 49 -4.93 -9.80 -0.72
CA ILE A 49 -4.01 -10.16 0.38
C ILE A 49 -3.49 -8.90 1.09
N MET A 50 -3.15 -7.85 0.33
CA MET A 50 -2.76 -6.56 0.89
C MET A 50 -3.87 -5.96 1.74
N GLY A 51 -5.14 -6.05 1.32
CA GLY A 51 -6.31 -5.61 2.08
C GLY A 51 -6.44 -6.34 3.42
N GLU A 52 -6.19 -7.65 3.43
CA GLU A 52 -6.25 -8.47 4.64
C GLU A 52 -5.11 -8.19 5.63
N ARG A 53 -3.91 -7.84 5.14
CA ARG A 53 -2.70 -7.74 5.97
C ARG A 53 -2.23 -6.32 6.27
N MET A 54 -2.42 -5.39 5.34
CA MET A 54 -1.76 -4.08 5.40
C MET A 54 -2.65 -2.96 5.94
N LEU A 55 -3.92 -3.23 6.24
CA LEU A 55 -4.79 -2.21 6.83
C LEU A 55 -4.18 -1.66 8.12
N PRO A 56 -4.05 -0.32 8.26
CA PRO A 56 -3.39 0.28 9.42
C PRO A 56 -4.03 -0.11 10.75
N GLN A 57 -3.18 -0.34 11.75
CA GLN A 57 -3.54 -0.54 13.16
C GLN A 57 -3.03 0.64 13.99
N ASP A 58 -3.66 0.90 15.14
CA ASP A 58 -3.27 1.94 16.12
C ASP A 58 -3.06 3.33 15.51
N ASP A 59 -1.85 3.90 15.57
CA ASP A 59 -1.52 5.22 15.00
C ASP A 59 -0.85 5.13 13.61
N SER A 60 -0.86 3.95 13.00
CA SER A 60 -0.17 3.72 11.73
C SER A 60 -0.95 4.26 10.53
N ARG A 61 -0.23 4.42 9.42
CA ARG A 61 -0.75 4.94 8.15
C ARG A 61 -0.25 4.08 7.00
N LEU A 62 -1.10 3.86 6.00
CA LEU A 62 -0.76 3.17 4.76
C LEU A 62 -1.03 4.08 3.56
N PHE A 63 -0.08 4.10 2.64
CA PHE A 63 -0.18 4.78 1.35
C PHE A 63 0.12 3.78 0.23
N VAL A 64 -0.81 3.61 -0.70
CA VAL A 64 -0.65 2.73 -1.86
C VAL A 64 -0.83 3.53 -3.14
N ILE A 65 0.12 3.43 -4.07
CA ILE A 65 0.03 4.07 -5.39
C ILE A 65 -0.20 3.02 -6.48
N THR A 66 -1.27 3.15 -7.26
CA THR A 66 -1.58 2.24 -8.37
C THR A 66 -2.41 2.96 -9.45
N PRO A 67 -2.28 2.60 -10.74
CA PRO A 67 -3.19 3.05 -11.80
C PRO A 67 -4.55 2.34 -11.78
N ASP A 68 -4.67 1.23 -11.04
CA ASP A 68 -5.88 0.40 -11.05
C ASP A 68 -7.06 1.12 -10.35
N SER A 69 -8.11 1.39 -11.12
CA SER A 69 -9.33 2.03 -10.62
C SER A 69 -10.17 1.13 -9.72
N GLU A 70 -10.03 -0.19 -9.83
CA GLU A 70 -10.74 -1.19 -9.03
C GLU A 70 -10.02 -1.51 -7.71
N PHE A 71 -8.87 -0.87 -7.45
CA PHE A 71 -8.03 -1.16 -6.29
C PHE A 71 -8.80 -1.13 -4.97
N GLU A 72 -9.63 -0.12 -4.68
CA GLU A 72 -10.34 -0.02 -3.39
C GLU A 72 -11.36 -1.16 -3.17
N GLU A 73 -11.92 -1.69 -4.25
CA GLU A 73 -12.84 -2.83 -4.22
C GLU A 73 -12.08 -4.13 -3.92
N LEU A 74 -10.99 -4.37 -4.66
CA LEU A 74 -10.14 -5.54 -4.47
C LEU A 74 -9.42 -5.54 -3.12
N PHE A 75 -8.98 -4.37 -2.67
CA PHE A 75 -8.36 -4.13 -1.37
C PHE A 75 -9.37 -4.25 -0.21
N GLY A 76 -10.68 -4.28 -0.50
CA GLY A 76 -11.73 -4.47 0.50
C GLY A 76 -11.98 -3.28 1.41
N LYS A 77 -11.40 -2.10 1.12
CA LYS A 77 -11.62 -0.87 1.89
C LYS A 77 -11.44 0.37 1.03
N LYS A 78 -12.40 1.30 1.15
CA LYS A 78 -12.25 2.68 0.65
C LYS A 78 -11.18 3.44 1.43
N ALA A 79 -10.32 4.11 0.71
CA ALA A 79 -9.31 5.01 1.25
C ALA A 79 -9.96 6.23 1.89
N ASP A 80 -9.38 6.72 2.98
CA ASP A 80 -9.84 7.96 3.63
C ASP A 80 -9.59 9.17 2.72
N LYS A 81 -8.53 9.12 1.92
CA LYS A 81 -8.21 10.11 0.89
C LYS A 81 -7.64 9.41 -0.32
N ASN A 82 -7.94 9.91 -1.51
CA ASN A 82 -7.21 9.54 -2.71
C ASN A 82 -6.84 10.79 -3.52
N ARG A 83 -5.66 10.77 -4.15
CA ARG A 83 -5.15 11.88 -4.95
C ARG A 83 -4.63 11.38 -6.28
N LYS A 84 -5.00 12.07 -7.36
CA LYS A 84 -4.47 11.79 -8.69
C LYS A 84 -3.00 12.23 -8.76
N LEU A 85 -2.15 11.37 -9.30
CA LEU A 85 -0.73 11.60 -9.56
C LEU A 85 -0.36 11.03 -10.94
N TYR A 86 0.86 11.31 -11.38
CA TYR A 86 1.42 10.69 -12.57
C TYR A 86 2.77 10.03 -12.23
N ASN A 87 2.88 8.73 -12.49
CA ASN A 87 4.14 8.00 -12.45
C ASN A 87 4.72 7.96 -13.87
N GLY A 88 5.51 8.98 -14.22
CA GLY A 88 5.86 9.26 -15.61
C GLY A 88 4.63 9.70 -16.41
N MET A 89 4.30 8.98 -17.48
CA MET A 89 3.07 9.23 -18.27
C MET A 89 1.85 8.45 -17.75
N LEU A 90 2.06 7.50 -16.83
CA LEU A 90 1.01 6.66 -16.29
C LEU A 90 0.22 7.43 -15.23
N MET A 91 -1.09 7.56 -15.43
CA MET A 91 -1.99 8.15 -14.45
C MET A 91 -2.23 7.17 -13.30
N CYS A 92 -1.91 7.58 -12.09
CA CYS A 92 -2.12 6.78 -10.88
C CYS A 92 -2.97 7.53 -9.85
N ARG A 93 -3.45 6.79 -8.86
CA ARG A 93 -3.99 7.37 -7.62
C ARG A 93 -3.11 6.94 -6.45
N LEU A 94 -2.88 7.87 -5.54
CA LEU A 94 -2.35 7.57 -4.21
C LEU A 94 -3.52 7.42 -3.24
N TYR A 95 -3.78 6.20 -2.81
CA TYR A 95 -4.77 5.84 -1.81
C TYR A 95 -4.15 5.96 -0.42
N SER A 96 -4.78 6.73 0.46
CA SER A 96 -4.33 6.99 1.83
C SER A 96 -5.30 6.37 2.81
N TYR A 97 -4.81 5.44 3.63
CA TYR A 97 -5.53 4.83 4.74
C TYR A 97 -4.92 5.33 6.04
N LEU A 98 -5.72 6.03 6.82
CA LEU A 98 -5.33 6.65 8.07
C LEU A 98 -6.04 5.91 9.18
N SER A 99 -5.31 5.45 10.18
CA SER A 99 -5.99 4.94 11.35
C SER A 99 -6.83 6.04 12.01
N LYS A 100 -8.05 5.70 12.40
CA LYS A 100 -8.95 6.62 13.08
C LYS A 100 -8.49 6.72 14.53
N ASN A 101 -7.80 7.82 14.84
CA ASN A 101 -7.48 8.13 16.22
C ASN A 101 -8.78 8.40 16.99
N ASN A 102 -9.20 7.46 17.85
CA ASN A 102 -10.36 7.64 18.75
C ASN A 102 -10.02 8.50 19.97
N ASN A 103 -8.83 9.08 20.05
CA ASN A 103 -8.41 9.97 21.13
C ASN A 103 -8.50 11.46 20.74
N ALA A 104 -9.66 11.87 20.24
CA ALA A 104 -10.11 13.25 20.38
C ALA A 104 -11.01 13.33 21.61
N LYS A 105 -10.40 13.47 22.79
CA LYS A 105 -11.07 13.92 24.02
C LYS A 105 -10.24 15.03 24.63
#